data_AF-A0A1G1EXD8-F1
#
_entry.id   AF-A0A1G1EXD8-F1
#
_cell.length_a   1.000
_cell.length_b   1.000
_cell.length_c   1.000
_cell.angle_alpha   90.00
_cell.angle_beta   90.00
_cell.angle_gamma   90.00
#
_symmetry.space_group_name_H-M   'P 1'
#
loop_
_entity.id
_entity.type
_entity.pdbx_description
1 polymer ?
#
loop_
_entity_poly.entity_id
_entity_poly.type
_entity_poly.pdbx_seq_one_letter_code
_entity_poly.pdbx_strand_id
1 'polypeptide(L)'
;MKDKSYTEIVCKKFCKYYKEGKEELLCGGYEFLRNNLTPHELKIMLNSPLPPLNLRGGEGELYLDEELISLVCKQCGFFIDGCDFAESRSGPPCGGYILISRIVSRRAC
;
A
#
# COMPACT_ATOMS: atom_id res chain seq x y z
N MET A 1 -8.04 -12.81 8.33
CA MET A 1 -8.99 -11.71 8.60
C MET A 1 -8.23 -10.45 8.99
N LYS A 2 -8.68 -9.29 8.51
CA LYS A 2 -8.13 -7.99 8.86
C LYS A 2 -8.39 -7.66 10.33
N ASP A 3 -7.36 -7.15 10.99
CA ASP A 3 -7.48 -6.46 12.27
C ASP A 3 -8.16 -5.09 12.09
N LYS A 4 -9.09 -4.76 12.99
CA LYS A 4 -9.89 -3.53 12.93
C LYS A 4 -9.03 -2.27 12.95
N SER A 5 -8.01 -2.23 13.80
CA SER A 5 -7.14 -1.07 13.99
C SER A 5 -6.39 -0.74 12.70
N TYR A 6 -5.78 -1.75 12.09
CA TYR A 6 -5.07 -1.58 10.83
C TYR A 6 -6.04 -1.27 9.67
N THR A 7 -7.25 -1.83 9.69
CA THR A 7 -8.28 -1.56 8.67
C THR A 7 -8.69 -0.09 8.67
N GLU A 8 -8.92 0.49 9.86
CA GLU A 8 -9.27 1.90 10.01
C GLU A 8 -8.12 2.83 9.61
N ILE A 9 -6.89 2.44 9.92
CA ILE A 9 -5.69 3.25 9.63
C ILE A 9 -5.32 3.19 8.15
N VAL A 10 -5.33 1.99 7.55
CA VAL A 10 -4.81 1.73 6.21
C VAL A 10 -5.94 1.68 5.19
N CYS A 11 -6.88 0.73 5.36
CA CYS A 11 -7.84 0.41 4.31
C CYS A 11 -8.91 1.49 4.14
N LYS A 12 -9.57 1.90 5.22
CA LYS A 12 -10.67 2.89 5.17
C LYS A 12 -10.19 4.28 4.71
N LYS A 13 -8.92 4.62 4.96
CA LYS A 13 -8.35 5.94 4.63
C LYS A 13 -7.65 5.99 3.27
N PHE A 14 -6.95 4.92 2.87
CA PHE A 14 -6.05 4.98 1.72
C PHE A 14 -6.39 3.97 0.61
N CYS A 15 -7.24 2.98 0.86
CA CYS A 15 -7.50 1.92 -0.11
C CYS A 15 -8.83 2.11 -0.84
N LYS A 16 -8.77 2.48 -2.12
CA LYS A 16 -9.98 2.58 -2.96
C LYS A 16 -10.71 1.25 -3.16
N TYR A 17 -10.04 0.13 -2.90
CA TYR A 17 -10.57 -1.22 -3.08
C TYR A 17 -11.23 -1.77 -1.81
N TYR A 18 -11.18 -1.04 -0.70
CA TYR A 18 -11.82 -1.47 0.54
C TYR A 18 -13.34 -1.56 0.35
N LYS A 19 -13.91 -2.68 0.78
CA LYS A 19 -15.35 -2.94 0.84
C LYS A 19 -15.65 -3.63 2.17
N GLU A 20 -16.73 -3.21 2.82
CA GLU A 20 -17.20 -3.89 4.04
C GLU A 20 -17.72 -5.28 3.70
N GLY A 21 -17.49 -6.25 4.61
CA GLY A 21 -17.85 -7.65 4.41
C GLY A 21 -16.85 -8.45 3.55
N LYS A 22 -15.67 -7.90 3.28
CA LYS A 22 -14.54 -8.57 2.59
C LYS A 22 -13.24 -8.48 3.40
N GLU A 23 -13.35 -8.58 4.71
CA GLU A 23 -12.24 -8.45 5.67
C GLU A 23 -11.34 -9.70 5.69
N GLU A 24 -11.74 -10.80 5.08
CA GLU A 24 -10.89 -11.98 4.88
C GLU A 24 -9.77 -11.72 3.87
N LEU A 25 -10.01 -10.87 2.87
CA LEU A 25 -9.03 -10.59 1.81
C LEU A 25 -7.95 -9.61 2.28
N LEU A 26 -6.68 -10.01 2.17
CA LEU A 26 -5.52 -9.21 2.59
C LEU A 26 -4.65 -8.89 1.38
N CYS A 27 -4.30 -7.62 1.19
CA CYS A 27 -3.28 -7.27 0.21
C CYS A 27 -1.89 -7.31 0.85
N GLY A 28 -0.87 -7.60 0.07
CA GLY A 28 0.51 -7.70 0.56
C GLY A 28 0.97 -6.43 1.29
N GLY A 29 0.52 -5.25 0.85
CA GLY A 29 0.83 -4.00 1.56
C GLY A 29 0.18 -3.91 2.95
N TYR A 30 -1.02 -4.45 3.13
CA TYR A 30 -1.65 -4.53 4.44
C TYR A 30 -0.90 -5.51 5.34
N GLU A 31 -0.56 -6.68 4.82
CA GLU A 31 0.16 -7.71 5.56
C GLU A 31 1.54 -7.24 6.00
N PHE A 32 2.28 -6.59 5.08
CA PHE A 32 3.57 -6.01 5.38
C PHE A 32 3.49 -5.00 6.54
N LEU A 33 2.55 -4.04 6.48
CA LEU A 33 2.39 -3.05 7.54
C LEU A 33 2.00 -3.70 8.88
N ARG A 34 1.10 -4.69 8.85
CA ARG A 34 0.67 -5.42 10.05
C ARG A 34 1.81 -6.20 10.70
N ASN A 35 2.67 -6.82 9.90
CA ASN A 35 3.75 -7.68 10.38
C ASN A 35 4.98 -6.88 10.85
N ASN A 36 5.14 -5.63 10.40
CA ASN A 36 6.36 -4.84 10.67
C ASN A 36 6.12 -3.63 11.56
N LEU A 37 4.88 -3.15 11.69
CA LEU A 37 4.56 -1.94 12.45
C LEU A 37 3.36 -2.17 13.35
N THR A 38 3.39 -1.59 14.55
CA THR A 38 2.25 -1.52 15.45
C THR A 38 1.25 -0.44 14.98
N PRO A 39 -0.03 -0.50 15.40
CA PRO A 39 -0.99 0.56 15.10
C PRO A 39 -0.57 1.93 15.66
N HIS A 40 0.19 1.95 16.75
CA HIS A 40 0.70 3.18 17.36
C HIS A 40 1.78 3.83 16.49
N GLU A 41 2.77 3.05 16.04
CA GLU A 41 3.81 3.53 15.12
C GLU A 41 3.20 4.04 13.81
N LEU A 42 2.25 3.29 13.24
CA LEU A 42 1.52 3.74 12.05
C LEU A 42 0.84 5.09 12.27
N LYS A 43 0.11 5.26 13.38
CA LYS A 43 -0.53 6.55 13.70
C LYS A 43 0.48 7.69 13.81
N ILE A 44 1.62 7.47 14.48
CA ILE A 44 2.69 8.47 14.59
C ILE A 44 3.20 8.87 13.21
N MET A 45 3.51 7.89 12.36
CA MET A 45 4.04 8.15 11.01
C MET A 45 3.06 8.95 10.15
N LEU A 46 1.76 8.65 10.26
CA LEU A 46 0.67 9.30 9.52
C LEU A 46 0.27 10.68 10.08
N ASN A 47 0.59 10.98 11.34
CA ASN A 47 0.33 12.28 11.95
C ASN A 47 1.33 13.36 11.49
N SER A 48 2.40 12.97 10.80
CA SER A 48 3.36 13.89 10.18
C SER A 48 3.08 14.00 8.67
N PRO A 49 3.39 15.14 8.01
CA PRO A 49 3.22 15.30 6.57
C PRO A 49 3.89 14.15 5.81
N LEU A 50 3.10 13.34 5.10
CA LEU A 50 3.65 12.31 4.23
C LEU A 50 4.08 12.97 2.93
N PRO A 51 5.23 12.58 2.36
CA PRO A 51 5.58 13.04 1.03
C PRO A 51 4.46 12.68 0.04
N PRO A 52 4.30 13.45 -1.04
CA PRO A 52 3.36 13.10 -2.08
C PRO A 52 3.68 11.69 -2.60
N LEU A 53 2.64 11.00 -3.07
CA LEU A 53 2.83 9.72 -3.72
C LEU A 53 3.60 9.96 -5.03
N ASN A 54 4.90 9.67 -5.01
CA ASN A 54 5.78 9.83 -6.17
C ASN A 54 5.58 8.65 -7.13
N LEU A 55 4.51 8.72 -7.91
CA LEU A 55 4.30 7.85 -9.06
C LEU A 55 4.63 8.57 -10.38
N ARG A 56 5.47 9.59 -10.36
CA ARG A 56 5.74 10.40 -11.56
C ARG A 56 6.96 9.86 -12.33
N GLY A 57 6.71 9.11 -13.38
CA GLY A 57 7.52 9.14 -14.60
C GLY A 57 7.00 10.25 -15.51
N GLY A 58 7.80 10.68 -16.49
CA GLY A 58 7.36 11.65 -17.50
C GLY A 58 6.14 11.15 -18.28
N GLU A 59 5.35 12.09 -18.80
CA GLU A 59 4.23 11.88 -19.76
C GLU A 59 3.49 10.54 -19.64
N GLY A 60 2.85 10.31 -18.48
CA GLY A 60 1.91 9.19 -18.30
C GLY A 60 2.52 7.88 -17.78
N GLU A 61 3.83 7.80 -17.56
CA GLU A 61 4.43 6.61 -16.94
C GLU A 61 4.44 6.71 -15.41
N LEU A 62 3.98 5.65 -14.73
CA LEU A 62 4.18 5.53 -13.29
C LEU A 62 5.61 5.01 -13.06
N TYR A 63 6.52 5.84 -12.55
CA TYR A 63 7.81 5.34 -12.05
C TYR A 63 7.53 4.58 -10.77
N LEU A 64 7.52 3.25 -10.87
CA LEU A 64 7.37 2.35 -9.75
C LEU A 64 8.77 1.95 -9.27
N ASP A 65 8.95 2.02 -7.97
CA ASP A 65 10.09 1.40 -7.32
C ASP A 65 9.93 -0.13 -7.46
N GLU A 66 10.71 -0.72 -8.37
CA GLU A 66 10.68 -2.16 -8.65
C GLU A 66 11.06 -3.00 -7.41
N GLU A 67 11.87 -2.47 -6.49
CA GLU A 67 12.14 -3.12 -5.22
C GLU A 67 10.89 -3.13 -4.35
N LEU A 68 10.17 -2.02 -4.29
CA LEU A 68 8.92 -1.93 -3.55
C LEU A 68 7.83 -2.84 -4.14
N ILE A 69 7.73 -2.94 -5.47
CA ILE A 69 6.85 -3.90 -6.14
C ILE A 69 7.25 -5.33 -5.78
N SER A 70 8.54 -5.64 -5.80
CA SER A 70 9.03 -6.98 -5.43
C SER A 70 8.76 -7.31 -3.96
N LEU A 71 8.87 -6.33 -3.06
CA LEU A 71 8.65 -6.49 -1.63
C LEU A 71 7.16 -6.66 -1.28
N VAL A 72 6.29 -5.88 -1.93
CA VAL A 72 4.88 -5.75 -1.54
C VAL A 72 3.95 -6.54 -2.47
N CYS A 73 4.12 -6.39 -3.78
CA CYS A 73 3.16 -6.90 -4.76
C CYS A 73 3.40 -8.38 -5.07
N LYS A 74 4.65 -8.83 -5.25
CA LYS A 74 4.92 -10.24 -5.60
C LYS A 74 4.52 -11.25 -4.52
N GLN A 75 4.37 -10.81 -3.27
CA GLN A 75 3.92 -11.64 -2.14
C GLN A 75 2.41 -11.53 -1.90
N CYS A 76 1.71 -10.66 -2.63
CA CYS A 76 0.30 -10.36 -2.42
C CYS A 76 -0.58 -11.46 -3.05
N GLY A 77 -1.55 -12.00 -2.30
CA GLY A 77 -2.52 -12.97 -2.85
C GLY A 77 -3.24 -12.44 -4.11
N PHE A 78 -3.57 -11.15 -4.15
CA PHE A 78 -4.18 -10.52 -5.32
C PHE A 78 -3.28 -10.46 -6.57
N PHE A 79 -1.96 -10.63 -6.43
CA PHE A 79 -1.06 -10.71 -7.59
C PHE A 79 -1.30 -12.00 -8.37
N ILE A 80 -1.60 -13.10 -7.67
CA ILE A 80 -1.92 -14.39 -8.27
C ILE A 80 -3.28 -14.34 -8.98
N ASP A 81 -4.22 -13.57 -8.43
CA ASP A 81 -5.61 -13.47 -8.91
C ASP A 81 -5.83 -12.40 -10.00
N GLY A 82 -4.79 -11.73 -10.49
CA GLY A 82 -4.90 -10.69 -11.52
C GLY A 82 -4.99 -9.27 -10.95
N CYS A 83 -3.83 -8.70 -10.54
CA CYS A 83 -3.78 -7.34 -10.02
C CYS A 83 -3.49 -6.31 -11.12
N ASP A 84 -4.52 -5.57 -11.56
CA ASP A 84 -4.40 -4.53 -12.60
C ASP A 84 -3.32 -3.47 -12.33
N PHE A 85 -2.98 -3.21 -11.06
CA PHE A 85 -1.90 -2.29 -10.71
C PHE A 85 -0.52 -2.92 -10.97
N ALA A 86 -0.31 -4.16 -10.53
CA ALA A 86 0.99 -4.82 -10.63
C ALA A 86 1.27 -5.38 -12.03
N GLU A 87 0.24 -5.81 -12.75
CA GLU A 87 0.36 -6.47 -14.06
C GLU A 87 0.37 -5.47 -15.21
N SER A 88 -0.66 -4.63 -15.31
CA SER A 88 -0.89 -3.75 -16.46
C SER A 88 -0.76 -2.27 -16.13
N ARG A 89 -0.56 -1.93 -14.86
CA ARG A 89 -0.50 -0.54 -14.34
C ARG A 89 -1.73 0.30 -14.71
N SER A 90 -2.83 -0.37 -15.06
CA SER A 90 -4.09 0.26 -15.48
C SER A 90 -4.98 0.58 -14.28
N GLY A 91 -4.81 -0.14 -13.18
CA GLY A 91 -5.40 0.16 -11.88
C GLY A 91 -4.45 0.98 -11.00
N PRO A 92 -4.94 1.84 -10.09
CA PRO A 92 -4.12 2.52 -9.11
C PRO A 92 -3.70 1.55 -7.98
N PRO A 93 -2.66 1.90 -7.21
CA PRO A 93 -2.16 1.05 -6.13
C PRO A 93 -3.17 0.82 -5.00
N CYS A 94 -3.00 -0.28 -4.27
CA CYS A 94 -3.71 -0.51 -3.03
C CYS A 94 -3.24 0.45 -1.91
N GLY A 95 -4.10 0.67 -0.90
CA GLY A 95 -3.77 1.58 0.20
C GLY A 95 -2.50 1.21 0.98
N GLY A 96 -2.23 -0.09 1.13
CA GLY A 96 -0.99 -0.56 1.76
C GLY A 96 0.27 -0.15 0.98
N TYR A 97 0.26 -0.32 -0.34
CA TYR A 97 1.36 0.11 -1.20
C TYR A 97 1.57 1.64 -1.12
N ILE A 98 0.49 2.42 -1.18
CA ILE A 98 0.54 3.89 -1.08
C ILE A 98 1.25 4.31 0.21
N LEU A 99 0.89 3.69 1.33
CA LEU A 99 1.48 4.03 2.62
C LEU A 99 2.96 3.63 2.70
N ILE A 100 3.31 2.42 2.29
CA ILE A 100 4.70 1.96 2.34
C ILE A 100 5.57 2.84 1.44
N SER A 101 5.12 3.14 0.22
CA SER A 101 5.82 4.06 -0.70
C SER A 101 6.13 5.40 -0.03
N ARG A 102 5.13 6.02 0.61
CA ARG A 102 5.34 7.31 1.30
C ARG A 102 6.24 7.20 2.53
N ILE A 103 6.24 6.07 3.22
CA ILE A 103 7.11 5.81 4.36
C ILE A 103 8.57 5.67 3.90
N VAL A 104 8.84 4.88 2.86
CA VAL A 104 10.21 4.64 2.38
C VAL A 104 10.77 5.88 1.69
N SER A 105 9.95 6.66 0.98
CA SER A 105 10.38 7.92 0.37
C SER A 105 10.80 9.00 1.39
N ARG A 106 10.52 8.85 2.69
CA ARG A 106 11.08 9.74 3.72
C ARG A 106 12.58 9.52 3.99
N ARG A 107 13.12 8.37 3.59
CA ARG A 107 14.54 8.01 3.84
C ARG A 107 15.48 8.34 2.69
N ALA A 108 14.97 8.84 1.57
CA ALA A 108 15.78 9.36 0.48
C ALA A 108 16.16 10.83 0.79
N CYS A 109 17.06 11.02 1.75
CA CYS A 109 17.80 12.27 1.97
C CYS A 109 19.27 11.92 2.18
#